data_AF-X1CJM5-F1
#
_entry.id   AF-X1CJM5-F1
#
_cell.length_a   1.000
_cell.length_b   1.000
_cell.length_c   1.000
_cell.angle_alpha   90.00
_cell.angle_beta   90.00
_cell.angle_gamma   90.00
#
_symmetry.space_group_name_H-M   'P 1'
#
loop_
_entity.id
_entity.type
_entity.pdbx_description
1 polymer ?
#
loop_
_entity_poly.entity_id
_entity_poly.type
_entity_poly.pdbx_seq_one_letter_code
_entity_poly.pdbx_strand_id
1 'polypeptide(L)'
;YAEFDHFDKEFYVESSDFFMDRDIDRINAIRTLVEDGYIKRILISQDVCLKTNLISYSGGGYAHILNNIVPIMLKRGISKESINTIMIENPKELLDIRDKYL
;
A
#
# COMPACT_ATOMS: atom_id res chain seq x y z
N TYR A 1 6.29 -7.47 -9.72
CA TYR A 1 5.94 -6.69 -8.51
C TYR A 1 4.63 -7.22 -7.98
N ALA A 2 4.42 -7.17 -6.67
CA ALA A 2 3.13 -7.34 -6.02
C ALA A 2 2.73 -5.96 -5.46
N GLU A 3 1.52 -5.51 -5.78
CA GLU A 3 1.00 -4.23 -5.32
C GLU A 3 -0.09 -4.46 -4.27
N PHE A 4 0.04 -3.80 -3.13
CA PHE A 4 -0.98 -3.71 -2.09
C PHE A 4 -1.67 -2.35 -2.25
N ASP A 5 -2.62 -2.28 -3.16
CA ASP A 5 -3.27 -1.06 -3.63
C ASP A 5 -4.58 -0.72 -2.92
N HIS A 6 -4.97 -1.44 -1.86
CA HIS A 6 -6.26 -1.28 -1.20
C HIS A 6 -6.17 -0.70 0.22
N PHE A 7 -5.13 0.10 0.54
CA PHE A 7 -5.10 0.81 1.82
C PHE A 7 -6.30 1.77 1.97
N ASP A 8 -6.88 1.86 3.18
CA ASP A 8 -8.14 2.58 3.52
C ASP A 8 -9.44 1.88 3.12
N LYS A 9 -9.38 0.79 2.33
CA LYS A 9 -10.59 0.08 1.89
C LYS A 9 -10.93 -1.05 2.85
N GLU A 10 -11.66 -0.74 3.91
CA GLU A 10 -12.15 -1.73 4.87
C GLU A 10 -13.68 -1.83 4.80
N PHE A 11 -14.20 -2.73 3.98
CA PHE A 11 -15.64 -2.95 3.83
C PHE A 11 -15.98 -4.41 3.54
N TYR A 12 -17.26 -4.73 3.75
CA TYR A 12 -17.86 -6.02 3.46
C TYR A 12 -18.89 -5.89 2.34
N VAL A 13 -18.87 -6.84 1.40
CA VAL A 13 -19.84 -6.93 0.30
C VAL A 13 -20.69 -8.18 0.50
N GLU A 14 -21.93 -7.98 0.98
CA GLU A 14 -22.87 -9.05 1.32
C GLU A 14 -23.21 -9.94 0.12
N SER A 15 -23.43 -9.35 -1.05
CA SER A 15 -23.85 -10.09 -2.25
C SER A 15 -22.83 -11.14 -2.72
N SER A 16 -21.57 -11.00 -2.33
CA SER A 16 -20.49 -11.91 -2.69
C SER A 16 -19.80 -12.55 -1.48
N ASP A 17 -20.33 -12.34 -0.26
CA ASP A 17 -19.69 -12.71 1.01
C ASP A 17 -18.19 -12.36 1.05
N PHE A 18 -17.85 -11.14 0.62
CA PHE A 18 -16.47 -10.72 0.43
C PHE A 18 -16.06 -9.71 1.50
N PHE A 19 -14.98 -10.03 2.22
CA PHE A 19 -14.32 -9.12 3.14
C PHE A 19 -13.07 -8.54 2.50
N MET A 20 -13.01 -7.21 2.43
CA MET A 20 -11.77 -6.54 2.10
C MET A 20 -10.84 -6.61 3.31
N ASP A 21 -9.58 -7.01 3.10
CA ASP A 21 -8.60 -7.08 4.19
C ASP A 21 -8.47 -5.73 4.90
N ARG A 22 -8.06 -5.75 6.17
CA ARG A 22 -7.78 -4.52 6.90
C ARG A 22 -6.37 -4.02 6.59
N ASP A 23 -6.14 -2.74 6.81
CA ASP A 23 -4.81 -2.13 6.65
C ASP A 23 -3.76 -2.86 7.49
N ILE A 24 -4.14 -3.33 8.68
CA ILE A 24 -3.22 -4.03 9.56
C ILE A 24 -2.81 -5.40 9.04
N ASP A 25 -3.71 -6.10 8.34
CA ASP A 25 -3.43 -7.39 7.74
C ASP A 25 -2.48 -7.22 6.55
N ARG A 26 -2.69 -6.16 5.74
CA ARG A 26 -1.76 -5.76 4.66
C ARG A 26 -0.37 -5.41 5.20
N ILE A 27 -0.29 -4.62 6.28
CA ILE A 27 1.00 -4.26 6.90
C ILE A 27 1.74 -5.50 7.40
N ASN A 28 1.02 -6.45 8.03
CA ASN A 28 1.62 -7.70 8.48
C ASN A 28 2.13 -8.53 7.30
N ALA A 29 1.35 -8.65 6.21
CA ALA A 29 1.77 -9.34 5.00
C ALA A 29 3.02 -8.70 4.37
N ILE A 30 3.06 -7.37 4.26
CA ILE A 30 4.23 -6.63 3.79
C ILE A 30 5.43 -6.91 4.69
N ARG A 31 5.27 -6.89 6.02
CA ARG A 31 6.36 -7.18 6.95
C ARG A 31 6.94 -8.58 6.70
N THR A 32 6.10 -9.60 6.58
CA THR A 32 6.53 -10.97 6.26
C THR A 32 7.29 -11.02 4.93
N LEU A 33 6.77 -10.39 3.87
CA LEU A 33 7.47 -10.36 2.58
C LEU A 33 8.82 -9.65 2.64
N VAL A 34 8.95 -8.63 3.49
CA VAL A 34 10.23 -7.95 3.74
C VAL A 34 11.20 -8.85 4.49
N GLU A 35 10.74 -9.54 5.53
CA GLU A 35 11.53 -10.52 6.30
C GLU A 35 12.01 -11.67 5.41
N ASP A 36 11.20 -12.10 4.44
CA ASP A 36 11.54 -13.14 3.46
C ASP A 36 12.42 -12.65 2.30
N GLY A 37 12.80 -11.36 2.28
CA GLY A 37 13.75 -10.80 1.31
C GLY A 37 13.12 -10.28 0.01
N TYR A 38 11.80 -10.16 -0.08
CA TYR A 38 11.10 -9.69 -1.29
C TYR A 38 10.91 -8.16 -1.38
N ILE A 39 11.57 -7.38 -0.52
CA ILE A 39 11.42 -5.92 -0.41
C ILE A 39 11.45 -5.16 -1.75
N LYS A 40 12.29 -5.57 -2.71
CA LYS A 40 12.44 -4.89 -4.02
C LYS A 40 11.31 -5.18 -5.02
N ARG A 41 10.29 -5.94 -4.62
CA ARG A 41 9.16 -6.33 -5.48
C ARG A 41 7.80 -5.95 -4.90
N ILE A 42 7.77 -5.07 -3.90
CA ILE A 42 6.55 -4.63 -3.20
C ILE A 42 6.20 -3.19 -3.62
N LEU A 43 4.93 -2.93 -3.92
CA LEU A 43 4.35 -1.60 -4.14
C LEU A 43 3.13 -1.43 -3.24
N ILE A 44 2.78 -0.18 -2.91
CA ILE A 44 1.59 0.13 -2.13
C ILE A 44 0.83 1.34 -2.70
N SER A 45 -0.50 1.32 -2.60
CA SER A 45 -1.41 2.38 -3.06
C SER A 45 -2.77 2.28 -2.34
N GLN A 46 -3.73 3.14 -2.70
CA GLN A 46 -5.08 3.17 -2.11
C GLN A 46 -6.20 2.84 -3.11
N ASP A 47 -5.89 2.75 -4.42
CA ASP A 47 -6.85 2.49 -5.50
C ASP A 47 -8.13 3.35 -5.34
N VAL A 48 -7.95 4.67 -5.19
CA VAL A 48 -9.07 5.60 -4.99
C VAL A 48 -9.98 5.57 -6.21
N CYS A 49 -11.09 4.84 -6.11
CA CYS A 49 -12.02 4.61 -7.21
C CYS A 49 -13.49 4.86 -6.84
N LEU A 50 -13.80 5.04 -5.56
CA LEU A 50 -15.13 5.39 -5.06
C LEU A 50 -15.12 6.79 -4.44
N LYS A 51 -16.25 7.50 -4.50
CA LYS A 51 -16.42 8.80 -3.83
C LYS A 51 -16.13 8.70 -2.34
N THR A 52 -16.56 7.62 -1.70
CA THR A 52 -16.36 7.35 -0.28
C THR A 52 -14.88 7.15 0.10
N ASN A 53 -13.97 6.95 -0.86
CA ASN A 53 -12.53 6.93 -0.57
C ASN A 53 -11.95 8.35 -0.37
N LEU A 54 -12.69 9.40 -0.73
CA LEU A 54 -12.21 10.78 -0.60
C LEU A 54 -12.52 11.34 0.79
N ILE A 55 -11.64 12.24 1.27
CA ILE A 55 -11.79 12.95 2.55
C ILE A 55 -13.13 13.70 2.65
N SER A 56 -13.62 14.26 1.54
CA SER A 56 -14.92 14.95 1.48
C SER A 56 -16.12 14.05 1.79
N TYR A 57 -15.92 12.73 1.75
CA TYR A 57 -16.91 11.71 2.05
C TYR A 57 -16.44 10.76 3.16
N SER A 58 -15.57 11.26 4.05
CA SER A 58 -15.04 10.55 5.23
C SER A 58 -14.08 9.38 4.96
N GLY A 59 -13.59 9.22 3.73
CA GLY A 59 -12.46 8.32 3.45
C GLY A 59 -11.11 8.93 3.83
N GLY A 60 -10.06 8.13 3.80
CA GLY A 60 -8.68 8.54 4.10
C GLY A 60 -8.01 9.35 2.97
N GLY A 61 -8.52 9.23 1.74
CA GLY A 61 -8.00 9.91 0.56
C GLY A 61 -6.53 9.60 0.25
N TYR A 62 -5.93 10.42 -0.62
CA TYR A 62 -4.57 10.18 -1.11
C TYR A 62 -3.46 10.31 -0.05
N ALA A 63 -3.75 10.97 1.07
CA ALA A 63 -2.76 11.16 2.15
C ALA A 63 -2.78 10.03 3.19
N HIS A 64 -3.71 9.07 3.12
CA HIS A 64 -3.86 8.01 4.12
C HIS A 64 -2.57 7.22 4.37
N ILE A 65 -1.85 6.85 3.30
CA ILE A 65 -0.60 6.10 3.42
C ILE A 65 0.43 6.88 4.23
N LEU A 66 0.60 8.17 3.93
CA LEU A 66 1.59 9.02 4.61
C LEU A 66 1.20 9.34 6.05
N ASN A 67 -0.08 9.64 6.28
CA ASN A 67 -0.57 10.10 7.58
C ASN A 67 -0.80 8.96 8.58
N ASN A 68 -1.17 7.76 8.11
CA ASN A 68 -1.61 6.66 8.95
C ASN A 68 -0.74 5.41 8.76
N ILE A 69 -0.59 4.94 7.52
CA ILE A 69 0.08 3.65 7.25
C ILE A 69 1.57 3.69 7.57
N VAL A 70 2.30 4.70 7.10
CA VAL A 70 3.75 4.84 7.35
C VAL A 70 4.06 4.88 8.86
N PRO A 71 3.36 5.69 9.69
CA PRO A 71 3.51 5.63 11.14
C PRO A 71 3.25 4.24 11.75
N ILE A 72 2.25 3.50 11.25
CA ILE A 72 1.94 2.15 11.75
C ILE A 72 3.03 1.15 11.33
N MET A 73 3.50 1.20 10.08
CA MET A 73 4.59 0.35 9.58
C MET A 73 5.85 0.50 10.43
N LEU A 74 6.24 1.75 10.75
CA LEU A 74 7.37 2.05 11.64
C LEU A 74 7.16 1.45 13.03
N LYS A 75 5.98 1.66 13.64
CA LYS A 75 5.64 1.08 14.95
C LYS A 75 5.63 -0.45 14.95
N ARG A 76 5.40 -1.07 13.79
CA ARG A 76 5.40 -2.53 13.60
C ARG A 76 6.77 -3.11 13.22
N GLY A 77 7.82 -2.28 13.23
CA GLY A 77 9.20 -2.73 13.04
C GLY A 77 9.67 -2.78 11.58
N ILE A 78 8.88 -2.29 10.63
CA ILE A 78 9.36 -2.10 9.26
C ILE A 78 10.27 -0.87 9.27
N SER A 79 11.53 -1.04 8.87
CA SER A 79 12.52 0.03 8.95
C SER A 79 12.19 1.19 8.00
N LYS A 80 12.71 2.37 8.31
CA LYS A 80 12.54 3.55 7.46
C LYS A 80 13.13 3.33 6.07
N GLU A 81 14.24 2.59 5.99
CA GLU A 81 14.93 2.23 4.75
C GLU A 81 14.07 1.30 3.88
N SER A 82 13.42 0.31 4.49
CA SER A 82 12.45 -0.55 3.80
C SER A 82 11.25 0.24 3.32
N ILE A 83 10.69 1.14 4.14
CA ILE A 83 9.58 2.00 3.73
C ILE A 83 9.98 2.90 2.56
N ASN A 84 11.16 3.51 2.60
CA ASN A 84 11.68 4.32 1.48
C ASN A 84 11.86 3.48 0.20
N THR A 85 12.31 2.23 0.33
CA THR A 85 12.43 1.32 -0.82
C THR A 85 11.06 1.08 -1.46
N ILE A 86 10.05 0.78 -0.64
CA ILE A 86 8.67 0.53 -1.10
C ILE A 86 8.03 1.79 -1.71
N MET A 87 8.24 2.96 -1.09
CA MET A 87 7.55 4.20 -1.46
C MET A 87 8.24 5.00 -2.55
N ILE A 88 9.55 4.84 -2.73
CA ILE A 88 10.36 5.69 -3.61
C ILE A 88 11.09 4.85 -4.65
N GLU A 89 11.95 3.93 -4.23
CA GLU A 89 12.84 3.25 -5.17
C GLU A 89 12.09 2.24 -6.05
N ASN A 90 11.15 1.46 -5.49
CA ASN A 90 10.38 0.48 -6.26
C ASN A 90 9.48 1.14 -7.31
N PRO A 91 8.66 2.18 -7.01
CA PRO A 91 7.89 2.88 -8.04
C PRO A 91 8.78 3.55 -9.07
N LYS A 92 9.90 4.16 -8.65
CA LYS A 92 10.87 4.77 -9.56
C LYS A 92 11.46 3.76 -10.53
N GLU A 93 11.84 2.57 -10.08
CA GLU A 93 12.33 1.49 -10.96
C GLU A 93 11.23 0.99 -11.90
N LEU A 94 10.03 0.72 -11.38
CA LEU A 94 8.95 0.15 -12.19
C LEU A 94 8.45 1.13 -13.28
N LEU A 95 8.30 2.41 -12.92
CA LEU A 95 7.72 3.43 -13.80
C LEU A 95 8.76 4.11 -14.69
N ASP A 96 10.05 3.79 -14.55
CA ASP A 96 11.06 4.28 -15.49
C ASP A 96 10.90 3.59 -16.86
N ILE A 97 10.60 4.38 -17.88
CA ILE A 97 10.36 3.91 -19.25
C ILE A 97 11.56 4.13 -20.18
N ARG A 98 12.69 4.64 -19.65
CA ARG A 98 13.87 5.02 -20.45
C ARG A 98 14.42 3.89 -21.32
N ASP A 99 14.45 2.66 -20.83
CA ASP A 99 14.97 1.50 -21.59
C ASP A 99 13.94 0.86 -22.53
N LYS A 100 12.67 1.31 -22.51
CA LYS A 100 11.60 0.77 -23.38
C LYS A 100 11.37 1.57 -24.66
N TYR A 101 11.89 2.79 -24.74
CA TYR A 101 11.64 3.71 -25.86
C TYR A 101 12.92 4.42 -26.37
N LEU A 102 14.10 3.99 -25.91
CA LEU A 102 15.42 4.29 -26.50
C LEU A 102 15.96 3.03 -27.20
#